data_AF-G4YR17-F1
#
_entry.id   AF-G4YR17-F1
#
_cell.length_a   1.000
_cell.length_b   1.000
_cell.length_c   1.000
_cell.angle_alpha   90.00
_cell.angle_beta   90.00
_cell.angle_gamma   90.00
#
_symmetry.space_group_name_H-M   'P 1'
#
loop_
_entity.id
_entity.type
_entity.pdbx_description
1 polymer ?
#
loop_
_entity_poly.entity_id
_entity_poly.type
_entity_poly.pdbx_seq_one_letter_code
_entity_poly.pdbx_strand_id
1 'polypeptide(L)' 'MESAVPPRPKVTEEMKEYIHRMDENAVPPRLIWSDLLRAPDVPKPVLGYPSYTHVQRSVKHIR' A
#
# COMPACT_ATOMS: atom_id res chain seq x y z
N MET A 1 31.11 10.90 -2.11
CA MET A 1 29.85 10.93 -2.88
C MET A 1 28.99 9.78 -2.39
N GLU A 2 28.19 10.00 -1.36
CA GLU A 2 27.21 9.02 -0.92
C GLU A 2 25.88 9.47 -1.50
N SER A 3 25.47 8.86 -2.62
CA SER A 3 24.13 9.08 -3.14
C SER A 3 23.17 8.40 -2.19
N ALA A 4 22.65 9.16 -1.21
CA ALA A 4 21.57 8.72 -0.35
C ALA A 4 20.33 8.54 -1.24
N VAL A 5 20.08 7.30 -1.66
CA VAL A 5 18.86 6.94 -2.39
C VAL A 5 17.69 7.34 -1.49
N PRO A 6 16.79 8.24 -1.94
CA PRO A 6 15.68 8.65 -1.11
C PRO A 6 14.86 7.42 -0.70
N PRO A 7 14.43 7.32 0.57
CA PRO A 7 13.71 6.16 1.06
C PRO A 7 12.46 5.94 0.22
N ARG A 8 12.34 4.73 -0.35
CA ARG A 8 11.25 4.39 -1.27
C ARG A 8 9.91 4.37 -0.51
N PRO A 9 8.80 4.73 -1.17
CA PRO A 9 7.46 4.52 -0.62
C PRO A 9 7.31 3.07 -0.16
N LYS A 10 7.05 2.86 1.14
CA LYS A 10 6.77 1.54 1.72
C LYS A 10 5.29 1.44 2.06
N VAL A 11 4.73 0.24 1.92
CA VAL A 11 3.41 -0.07 2.47
C VAL A 11 3.57 -0.07 3.99
N THR A 12 2.94 0.88 4.67
CA THR A 12 2.96 0.97 6.14
C THR A 12 2.09 -0.13 6.75
N GLU A 13 2.16 -0.33 8.07
CA GLU A 13 1.32 -1.34 8.75
C GLU A 13 -0.17 -1.02 8.60
N GLU A 14 -0.56 0.24 8.73
CA GLU A 14 -1.96 0.69 8.54
C GLU A 14 -2.45 0.41 7.11
N MET A 15 -1.57 0.60 6.12
CA MET A 15 -1.89 0.24 4.74
C MET A 15 -2.01 -1.27 4.55
N LYS A 16 -1.18 -2.07 5.22
CA LYS A 16 -1.28 -3.54 5.17
C LYS A 16 -2.59 -4.00 5.79
N GLU A 17 -2.99 -3.45 6.93
CA GLU A 17 -4.27 -3.75 7.57
C GLU A 17 -5.44 -3.40 6.66
N TYR A 18 -5.40 -2.22 6.01
CA TYR A 18 -6.39 -1.83 5.03
C TYR A 18 -6.43 -2.81 3.83
N ILE A 19 -5.28 -3.13 3.25
CA ILE A 19 -5.15 -4.06 2.12
C ILE A 19 -5.67 -5.45 2.50
N HIS A 20 -5.33 -5.94 3.70
CA HIS A 20 -5.78 -7.22 4.24
C HIS A 20 -7.31 -7.26 4.33
N ARG A 21 -7.91 -6.27 4.99
CA ARG A 21 -9.36 -6.15 5.11
C ARG A 21 -10.06 -6.12 3.75
N MET A 22 -9.50 -5.42 2.76
CA MET A 22 -10.08 -5.37 1.42
C MET A 22 -9.89 -6.69 0.65
N ASP A 23 -8.75 -7.37 0.82
CA ASP A 23 -8.49 -8.69 0.22
C ASP A 23 -9.42 -9.77 0.81
N GLU A 24 -9.67 -9.75 2.12
CA GLU A 24 -10.67 -10.61 2.78
C GLU A 24 -12.08 -10.40 2.21
N ASN A 25 -12.40 -9.17 1.80
CA ASN A 25 -13.65 -8.85 1.10
C ASN A 25 -13.59 -9.15 -0.42
N ALA A 26 -12.57 -9.88 -0.89
CA ALA A 26 -12.34 -10.26 -2.28
C ALA A 26 -12.24 -9.06 -3.26
N VAL A 27 -11.85 -7.88 -2.76
CA VAL A 27 -11.65 -6.70 -3.61
C VAL A 27 -10.39 -6.90 -4.45
N PRO A 28 -10.43 -6.70 -5.78
CA PRO A 28 -9.27 -6.90 -6.62
C PRO A 28 -8.16 -5.87 -6.30
N PRO A 29 -6.86 -6.24 -6.37
CA PRO A 29 -5.74 -5.39 -5.96
C PRO A 29 -5.70 -3.99 -6.62
N ARG A 30 -6.22 -3.88 -7.84
CA ARG A 30 -6.29 -2.61 -8.58
C ARG A 30 -7.29 -1.63 -7.95
N LEU A 31 -8.42 -2.15 -7.46
CA LEU A 31 -9.40 -1.36 -6.74
C LEU A 31 -8.88 -1.03 -5.34
N ILE A 32 -8.27 -2.00 -4.64
CA ILE A 32 -7.60 -1.74 -3.35
C ILE A 32 -6.61 -0.57 -3.46
N TRP A 33 -5.77 -0.55 -4.50
CA TRP A 33 -4.83 0.55 -4.72
C TRP A 33 -5.52 1.89 -4.98
N SER A 34 -6.54 1.93 -5.84
CA SER A 34 -7.29 3.16 -6.12
C SER A 34 -8.00 3.70 -4.88
N ASP A 35 -8.59 2.82 -4.07
CA ASP A 35 -9.31 3.18 -2.85
C ASP A 35 -8.34 3.63 -1.77
N LEU A 36 -7.17 2.99 -1.64
CA LEU A 36 -6.11 3.39 -0.72
C LEU A 36 -5.66 4.85 -0.93
N LEU A 37 -5.64 5.33 -2.19
CA LEU A 37 -5.30 6.72 -2.51
C LEU A 37 -6.36 7.73 -2.04
N ARG A 38 -7.58 7.27 -1.79
CA ARG A 38 -8.75 8.10 -1.43
C ARG A 38 -9.28 7.82 -0.02
N ALA A 39 -8.76 6.78 0.64
CA ALA A 39 -9.20 6.34 1.95
C ALA A 39 -8.89 7.42 3.00
N PRO A 40 -9.90 8.00 3.66
CA PRO A 40 -9.67 8.99 4.71
C PRO A 40 -9.06 8.37 5.98
N ASP A 41 -9.30 7.07 6.19
CA ASP A 41 -8.88 6.33 7.38
C ASP A 41 -7.40 5.89 7.32
N VAL A 42 -6.79 5.92 6.13
CA VAL A 42 -5.39 5.54 5.95
C VAL A 42 -4.54 6.81 5.99
N PRO A 43 -3.65 6.98 6.97
CA PRO A 43 -2.82 8.16 7.07
C PRO A 43 -1.95 8.30 5.83
N LYS A 44 -1.77 9.55 5.37
CA LYS A 44 -0.90 9.84 4.23
C LYS A 44 0.53 9.42 4.57
N PRO A 45 1.13 8.49 3.81
CA PRO A 45 2.49 8.05 4.09
C PRO A 45 3.49 9.18 3.83
N VAL A 46 4.43 9.34 4.76
CA VAL A 46 5.50 10.38 4.71
C VAL A 46 6.34 10.25 3.43
N LEU A 47 6.50 9.03 2.91
CA LEU A 47 7.29 8.73 1.72
C LEU A 47 6.47 8.67 0.44
N GLY A 48 5.21 9.10 0.48
CA GLY A 48 4.27 8.99 -0.64
C GLY A 48 3.60 7.63 -0.72
N TYR A 49 2.54 7.55 -1.53
CA TYR A 49 1.72 6.35 -1.64
C TYR A 49 2.48 5.20 -2.32
N PRO A 50 2.21 3.94 -1.92
CA PRO A 50 2.79 2.78 -2.57
C PRO A 50 2.29 2.68 -4.02
N SER A 51 3.15 2.15 -4.90
CA SER A 51 2.75 1.79 -6.25
C SER A 51 1.79 0.61 -6.25
N TYR A 52 1.05 0.44 -7.36
CA TYR A 52 0.25 -0.75 -7.60
C TYR A 52 1.04 -2.06 -7.42
N THR A 53 2.31 -2.08 -7.85
CA THR A 53 3.19 -3.26 -7.70
C THR A 53 3.48 -3.62 -6.24
N HIS A 54 3.56 -2.63 -5.35
CA HIS A 54 3.70 -2.87 -3.91
C HIS A 54 2.42 -3.46 -3.33
N VAL A 55 1.25 -2.90 -3.65
CA VAL A 55 -0.05 -3.43 -3.20
C VAL A 55 -0.26 -4.85 -3.69
N GLN A 56 0.03 -5.13 -4.97
CA GLN A 56 -0.11 -6.46 -5.53
C GLN A 56 0.82 -7.49 -4.86
N ARG A 57 2.04 -7.09 -4.48
CA ARG A 57 2.94 -7.95 -3.69
C ARG A 57 2.38 -8.19 -2.28
N SER A 58 1.89 -7.15 -1.62
CA SER A 58 1.28 -7.29 -0.29
C SER A 58 0.12 -8.28 -0.31
N VAL A 59 -0.82 -8.17 -1.26
CA VAL A 59 -1.92 -9.15 -1.42
C VAL A 59 -1.40 -10.58 -1.62
N LYS A 60 -0.36 -10.76 -2.44
CA LYS A 60 0.23 -12.10 -2.67
C LYS A 60 0.93 -12.69 -1.45
N HIS A 61 1.47 -11.85 -0.56
CA HIS A 61 2.19 -12.27 0.64
C HIS A 61 1.32 -12.32 1.90
N ILE A 62 0.09 -11.82 1.84
CA ILE A 62 -0.91 -11.89 2.91
C ILE A 62 -1.59 -13.28 2.95
N ARG A 63 -1.58 -14.02 1.84
CA ARG A 63 -2.09 -15.39 1.75
C ARG A 63 -1.16 -16.44 2.35
#